data_AF-A0A948GP50-F1
#
_entry.id   AF-A0A948GP50-F1
#
_cell.length_a   1.000
_cell.length_b   1.000
_cell.length_c   1.000
_cell.angle_alpha   90.00
_cell.angle_beta   90.00
_cell.angle_gamma   90.00
#
_symmetry.space_group_name_H-M   'P 1'
#
loop_
_entity.id
_entity.type
_entity.pdbx_description
1 polymer ?
#
loop_
_entity_poly.entity_id
_entity_poly.type
_entity_poly.pdbx_seq_one_letter_code
_entity_poly.pdbx_strand_id
1 'polypeptide(L)'
;MGFAENLKHLPKVSHLLAIELLDKDGAVVATIENKPGQAGSLAVYNHLGQTFGAITAEAARKGLELYAEHTVDAQAHPGKHPNIDRLSQLLGTDGQLRVKHVFATGAE
;
A
#
# COMPACT_ATOMS: atom_id res chain seq x y z
N MET A 1 7.65 10.17 -13.93
CA MET A 1 8.06 8.76 -13.91
C MET A 1 6.78 7.94 -13.77
N GLY A 2 6.61 6.86 -14.54
CA GLY A 2 5.39 6.04 -14.48
C GLY A 2 5.44 5.02 -13.35
N PHE A 3 4.30 4.42 -13.02
CA PHE A 3 4.18 3.47 -11.90
C PHE A 3 5.19 2.33 -12.00
N ALA A 4 5.32 1.71 -13.18
CA ALA A 4 6.24 0.59 -13.39
C ALA A 4 7.72 0.98 -13.18
N GLU A 5 8.10 2.21 -13.51
CA GLU A 5 9.45 2.71 -13.24
C GLU A 5 9.66 2.99 -11.75
N ASN A 6 8.68 3.60 -11.08
CA ASN A 6 8.73 3.83 -9.64
C ASN A 6 8.94 2.52 -8.86
N LEU A 7 8.25 1.44 -9.26
CA LEU A 7 8.36 0.12 -8.63
C LEU A 7 9.78 -0.46 -8.65
N LYS A 8 10.60 -0.17 -9.69
CA LYS A 8 11.98 -0.67 -9.79
C LYS A 8 12.88 -0.15 -8.69
N HIS A 9 12.51 0.97 -8.07
CA HIS A 9 13.27 1.62 -7.01
C HIS A 9 12.79 1.22 -5.60
N LEU A 10 11.70 0.44 -5.49
CA LEU A 10 11.17 0.00 -4.20
C LEU A 10 11.83 -1.29 -3.71
N PRO A 11 11.85 -1.53 -2.39
CA PRO A 11 12.32 -2.80 -1.83
C PRO A 11 11.55 -4.00 -2.39
N LYS A 12 12.25 -5.11 -2.66
CA LYS A 12 11.61 -6.35 -3.11
C LYS A 12 10.76 -6.95 -2.00
N VAL A 13 9.58 -7.45 -2.37
CA VAL A 13 8.59 -8.04 -1.45
C VAL A 13 8.42 -9.55 -1.61
N SER A 14 9.36 -10.23 -2.30
CA SER A 14 9.28 -11.67 -2.59
C SER A 14 9.26 -12.59 -1.35
N HIS A 15 9.69 -12.08 -0.19
CA HIS A 15 9.69 -12.80 1.09
C HIS A 15 8.37 -12.67 1.87
N LEU A 16 7.45 -11.82 1.38
CA LEU A 16 6.14 -11.59 2.00
C LEU A 16 5.08 -12.48 1.32
N LEU A 17 4.18 -13.05 2.11
CA LEU A 17 2.91 -13.60 1.63
C LEU A 17 1.88 -12.49 1.47
N ALA A 18 1.82 -11.56 2.42
CA ALA A 18 0.88 -10.46 2.43
C ALA A 18 1.33 -9.33 3.36
N ILE A 19 0.61 -8.21 3.28
CA ILE A 19 0.57 -7.18 4.31
C ILE A 19 -0.88 -7.06 4.79
N GLU A 20 -1.07 -7.12 6.10
CA GLU A 20 -2.31 -6.72 6.76
C GLU A 20 -2.22 -5.24 7.13
N LEU A 21 -3.30 -4.50 6.85
CA LEU A 21 -3.45 -3.11 7.24
C LEU A 21 -4.36 -3.04 8.45
N LEU A 22 -3.86 -2.44 9.54
CA LEU A 22 -4.58 -2.32 10.79
C LEU A 22 -4.98 -0.87 11.02
N ASP A 23 -6.19 -0.65 11.53
CA ASP A 23 -6.62 0.67 11.98
C ASP A 23 -6.05 1.05 13.36
N LYS A 24 -6.54 2.17 13.90
CA LYS A 24 -6.17 2.68 15.22
C LYS A 24 -6.53 1.72 16.36
N ASP A 25 -7.60 0.95 16.21
CA ASP A 25 -8.08 0.00 17.21
C ASP A 25 -7.38 -1.37 17.08
N GLY A 26 -6.61 -1.57 16.00
CA GLY A 26 -5.88 -2.80 15.72
C GLY A 26 -6.70 -3.82 14.95
N ALA A 27 -7.86 -3.44 14.40
CA ALA A 27 -8.62 -4.30 13.52
C ALA A 27 -7.96 -4.34 12.14
N VAL A 28 -7.88 -5.54 11.55
CA VAL A 28 -7.44 -5.71 10.16
C VAL A 28 -8.55 -5.18 9.25
N VAL A 29 -8.28 -4.09 8.54
CA VAL A 29 -9.24 -3.44 7.63
C VAL A 29 -8.99 -3.82 6.17
N ALA A 30 -7.81 -4.37 5.85
CA ALA A 30 -7.51 -4.90 4.53
C ALA A 30 -6.29 -5.81 4.57
N THR A 31 -6.21 -6.73 3.61
CA THR A 31 -5.04 -7.56 3.35
C THR A 31 -4.63 -7.41 1.90
N ILE A 32 -3.37 -7.06 1.67
CA ILE A 32 -2.76 -6.97 0.33
C ILE A 32 -1.89 -8.20 0.17
N GLU A 33 -2.26 -9.10 -0.74
CA GLU A 33 -1.56 -10.35 -0.96
C GLU A 33 -0.43 -10.20 -1.98
N ASN A 34 0.63 -11.00 -1.83
CA ASN A 34 1.69 -11.12 -2.82
C ASN A 34 1.25 -12.02 -3.99
N LYS A 35 0.37 -11.49 -4.84
CA LYS A 35 -0.15 -12.18 -6.02
C LYS A 35 -0.21 -11.28 -7.25
N PRO A 36 -0.30 -11.86 -8.46
CA PRO A 36 -0.50 -11.09 -9.69
C PRO A 36 -1.67 -10.09 -9.55
N GLY A 37 -1.46 -8.86 -10.00
CA GLY A 37 -2.43 -7.76 -9.86
C GLY A 37 -2.36 -6.99 -8.52
N GLN A 38 -1.74 -7.54 -7.46
CA GLN A 38 -1.57 -6.83 -6.18
C GLN A 38 -0.10 -6.56 -5.82
N ALA A 39 0.85 -7.28 -6.41
CA ALA A 39 2.28 -7.17 -6.08
C ALA A 39 2.83 -5.73 -6.11
N GLY A 40 2.39 -4.90 -7.06
CA GLY A 40 2.79 -3.49 -7.10
C GLY A 40 2.28 -2.70 -5.89
N SER A 41 1.02 -2.90 -5.48
CA SER A 41 0.47 -2.29 -4.28
C SER A 41 1.14 -2.82 -3.01
N LEU A 42 1.47 -4.11 -2.96
CA LEU A 42 2.21 -4.69 -1.85
C LEU A 42 3.57 -3.99 -1.65
N ALA A 43 4.32 -3.77 -2.73
CA ALA A 43 5.59 -3.06 -2.69
C ALA A 43 5.44 -1.61 -2.21
N VAL A 44 4.43 -0.87 -2.70
CA VAL A 44 4.14 0.50 -2.25
C VAL A 44 3.82 0.52 -0.75
N TYR A 45 2.87 -0.29 -0.30
CA TYR A 45 2.46 -0.29 1.11
C TYR A 45 3.57 -0.78 2.04
N ASN A 46 4.39 -1.74 1.61
CA ASN A 46 5.59 -2.14 2.33
C ASN A 46 6.56 -0.96 2.51
N HIS A 47 6.87 -0.26 1.42
CA HIS A 47 7.77 0.88 1.43
C HIS A 47 7.24 2.00 2.35
N LEU A 48 5.96 2.36 2.24
CA LEU A 48 5.35 3.38 3.10
C LEU A 48 5.44 3.01 4.58
N GLY A 49 5.10 1.77 4.93
CA GLY A 49 5.20 1.29 6.32
C GLY A 49 6.63 1.34 6.86
N GLN A 50 7.62 0.95 6.05
CA GLN A 50 9.04 0.98 6.44
C GLN A 50 9.61 2.40 6.55
N THR A 51 9.19 3.31 5.67
CA THR A 51 9.73 4.69 5.62
C THR A 51 9.10 5.59 6.69
N PHE A 52 7.80 5.44 6.94
CA PHE A 52 7.06 6.36 7.82
C PHE A 52 6.66 5.73 9.17
N GLY A 53 6.84 4.43 9.36
CA GLY A 53 6.40 3.68 10.55
C GLY A 53 4.88 3.41 10.60
N ALA A 54 4.07 4.36 10.11
CA ALA A 54 2.64 4.20 9.87
C ALA A 54 2.23 4.97 8.60
N ILE A 55 1.13 4.54 7.97
CA ILE A 55 0.56 5.22 6.80
C ILE A 55 -0.39 6.31 7.29
N THR A 56 0.17 7.49 7.55
CA THR A 56 -0.55 8.74 7.85
C THR A 56 -0.96 9.46 6.56
N ALA A 57 -1.64 10.60 6.65
CA ALA A 57 -1.94 11.45 5.49
C ALA A 57 -0.67 11.86 4.70
N GLU A 58 0.47 12.06 5.37
CA GLU A 58 1.74 12.37 4.70
C GLU A 58 2.26 11.17 3.89
N ALA A 59 2.31 9.99 4.51
CA ALA A 59 2.72 8.75 3.84
C ALA A 59 1.77 8.41 2.68
N ALA A 60 0.47 8.62 2.86
CA ALA A 60 -0.54 8.41 1.83
C ALA A 60 -0.29 9.30 0.61
N ARG A 61 0.04 10.59 0.81
CA ARG A 61 0.40 11.50 -0.29
C ARG A 61 1.60 10.98 -1.08
N LYS A 62 2.64 10.49 -0.40
CA LYS A 62 3.79 9.85 -1.06
C LYS A 62 3.43 8.56 -1.79
N GLY A 63 2.54 7.76 -1.23
CA GLY A 63 2.01 6.58 -1.92
C GLY A 63 1.28 6.93 -3.22
N LEU A 64 0.45 7.96 -3.21
CA LEU A 64 -0.25 8.43 -4.40
C LEU A 64 0.71 8.98 -5.47
N GLU A 65 1.80 9.65 -5.07
CA GLU A 65 2.88 10.02 -6.00
C GLU A 65 3.52 8.78 -6.64
N LEU A 66 3.78 7.71 -5.86
CA LEU A 66 4.35 6.47 -6.36
C LEU A 66 3.42 5.74 -7.35
N TYR A 67 2.11 5.77 -7.12
CA TYR A 67 1.11 5.19 -8.04
C TYR A 67 0.99 5.94 -9.38
N ALA A 68 1.55 7.15 -9.49
CA ALA A 68 1.67 7.91 -10.73
C ALA A 68 0.37 7.96 -11.55
N GLU A 69 0.37 7.48 -12.80
CA GLU A 69 -0.79 7.50 -13.69
C GLU A 69 -2.02 6.76 -13.13
N HIS A 70 -1.84 5.77 -12.25
CA HIS A 70 -2.95 5.06 -11.62
C HIS A 70 -3.69 5.89 -10.57
N THR A 71 -3.03 6.89 -9.97
CA THR A 71 -3.71 7.84 -9.07
C THR A 71 -4.76 8.64 -9.83
N VAL A 72 -4.44 9.08 -11.05
CA VAL A 72 -5.39 9.82 -11.90
C VAL A 72 -6.56 8.92 -12.30
N ASP A 73 -6.29 7.68 -12.70
CA ASP A 73 -7.33 6.71 -13.06
C ASP A 73 -8.25 6.36 -11.88
N ALA A 74 -7.71 6.27 -10.66
CA ALA A 74 -8.50 6.05 -9.44
C ALA A 74 -9.42 7.24 -9.11
N GLN A 75 -8.92 8.47 -9.26
CA GLN A 75 -9.72 9.68 -9.06
C GLN A 75 -10.87 9.78 -10.06
N ALA A 76 -10.65 9.38 -11.31
CA ALA A 76 -11.68 9.36 -12.35
C ALA A 76 -12.69 8.20 -12.18
N HIS A 77 -12.29 7.11 -11.52
CA HIS A 77 -13.09 5.90 -11.38
C HIS A 77 -13.04 5.34 -9.94
N PRO A 78 -13.73 5.98 -8.98
CA PRO A 78 -13.74 5.54 -7.58
C PRO A 78 -14.15 4.07 -7.44
N GLY A 79 -13.39 3.30 -6.67
CA GLY A 79 -13.62 1.86 -6.43
C GLY A 79 -12.88 0.94 -7.41
N LYS A 80 -12.33 1.46 -8.51
CA LYS A 80 -11.53 0.67 -9.46
C LYS A 80 -10.18 0.25 -8.87
N HIS A 81 -9.61 1.07 -7.99
CA HIS A 81 -8.29 0.86 -7.40
C HIS A 81 -8.37 0.93 -5.87
N PRO A 82 -8.88 -0.12 -5.20
CA PRO A 82 -9.19 -0.07 -3.77
C PRO A 82 -7.99 0.31 -2.89
N ASN A 83 -6.77 -0.02 -3.31
CA ASN A 83 -5.54 0.35 -2.61
C ASN A 83 -5.16 1.83 -2.77
N ILE A 84 -5.45 2.44 -3.92
CA ILE A 84 -5.22 3.87 -4.17
C ILE A 84 -6.33 4.69 -3.52
N ASP A 85 -7.57 4.24 -3.66
CA ASP A 85 -8.75 4.85 -3.02
C ASP A 85 -8.57 4.95 -1.51
N ARG A 86 -8.04 3.89 -0.87
CA ARG A 86 -7.73 3.88 0.56
C ARG A 86 -6.70 4.94 0.96
N LEU A 87 -5.64 5.15 0.17
CA LEU A 87 -4.68 6.21 0.45
C LEU A 87 -5.31 7.60 0.28
N SER A 88 -6.12 7.78 -0.76
CA SER A 88 -6.85 9.04 -0.99
C SER A 88 -7.78 9.39 0.18
N GLN A 89 -8.47 8.40 0.76
CA GLN A 89 -9.33 8.60 1.93
C GLN A 89 -8.57 9.12 3.15
N LEU A 90 -7.34 8.62 3.39
CA LEU A 90 -6.51 9.07 4.51
C LEU A 90 -6.13 10.55 4.42
N LEU A 91 -6.13 11.17 3.23
CA LEU A 91 -5.83 12.60 3.09
C LEU A 91 -6.91 13.52 3.70
N GLY A 92 -8.15 13.02 3.83
CA GLY A 92 -9.27 13.78 4.37
C GLY A 92 -9.59 13.48 5.84
N THR A 93 -8.76 12.69 6.52
CA THR A 93 -8.99 12.23 7.89
C THR A 93 -7.73 12.36 8.73
N ASP A 94 -7.87 12.45 10.05
CA ASP A 94 -6.76 12.28 11.00
C ASP A 94 -6.43 10.79 11.26
N GLY A 95 -6.83 9.91 10.34
CA GLY A 95 -6.63 8.47 10.43
C GLY A 95 -5.21 8.04 10.04
N GLN A 96 -4.84 6.85 10.46
CA GLN A 96 -3.61 6.18 10.04
C GLN A 96 -3.82 4.68 9.91
N LEU A 97 -3.00 4.03 9.08
CA LEU A 97 -2.92 2.57 9.01
C LEU A 97 -1.57 2.08 9.49
N ARG A 98 -1.56 1.00 10.26
CA ARG A 98 -0.34 0.25 10.58
C ARG A 98 -0.17 -0.91 9.60
N VAL A 99 1.07 -1.16 9.21
CA VAL A 99 1.45 -2.26 8.32
C VAL A 99 1.94 -3.42 9.17
N LYS A 100 1.31 -4.59 9.02
CA LYS A 100 1.76 -5.85 9.60
C LYS A 100 2.12 -6.81 8.49
N HIS A 101 3.37 -7.26 8.47
CA HIS A 101 3.88 -8.21 7.49
C HIS A 101 3.44 -9.63 7.82
N VAL A 102 2.99 -10.36 6.80
CA VAL A 102 2.78 -11.80 6.83
C VAL A 102 3.89 -12.43 5.99
N PHE A 103 4.82 -13.10 6.63
CA PHE A 103 5.98 -13.71 5.97
C PHE A 103 5.63 -15.09 5.45
N ALA A 104 6.28 -15.50 4.36
CA ALA A 104 6.24 -16.89 3.94
C ALA A 104 6.96 -17.72 5.00
N THR A 105 6.21 -18.43 5.84
CA THR A 105 6.79 -19.51 6.64
C THR A 105 7.27 -20.55 5.65
N GLY A 106 8.58 -20.78 5.57
CA GLY A 106 9.09 -21.94 4.86
C GLY A 106 8.36 -23.17 5.39
N ALA A 107 7.86 -24.02 4.49
CA ALA A 107 7.56 -25.38 4.87
C ALA A 107 8.83 -25.95 5.52
N GLU A 108 8.73 -26.36 6.79
CA GLU A 108 9.67 -27.32 7.36
C GLU A 108 9.68 -28.60 6.52
#